data_AF-Q3Y3S5-F1
#
_entry.id   AF-Q3Y3S5-F1
#
_cell.length_a   1.000
_cell.length_b   1.000
_cell.length_c   1.000
_cell.angle_alpha   90.00
_cell.angle_beta   90.00
_cell.angle_gamma   90.00
#
_symmetry.space_group_name_H-M   'P 1'
#
loop_
_entity.id
_entity.type
_entity.pdbx_description
1 polymer ?
#
loop_
_entity_poly.entity_id
_entity_poly.type
_entity_poly.pdbx_seq_one_letter_code
_entity_poly.pdbx_strand_id
1 'polypeptide(L)'
;MVKFEDQPKQGYTGIRTLETIASVFEDIQASGDMGQGEKNLRYLQLMNELEEDHGAMIVNPTKTDLNLPAVALYRKISQARVF
;
A
#
# COMPACT_ATOMS: atom_id res chain seq x y z
N MET A 1 -11.64 12.46 -21.43
CA MET A 1 -10.18 12.46 -21.68
C MET A 1 -9.53 11.93 -20.41
N VAL A 2 -9.31 10.62 -20.35
CA VAL A 2 -8.72 9.96 -19.18
C VAL A 2 -7.21 10.13 -19.29
N LYS A 3 -6.61 10.89 -18.37
CA LYS A 3 -5.16 10.94 -18.23
C LYS A 3 -4.73 9.69 -17.48
N PHE A 4 -4.35 8.66 -18.22
CA PHE A 4 -3.65 7.50 -17.70
C PHE A 4 -2.19 7.89 -17.48
N GLU A 5 -1.86 8.46 -16.33
CA GLU A 5 -0.47 8.73 -15.94
C GLU A 5 0.05 7.84 -14.80
N ASP A 6 -0.61 6.72 -14.50
CA ASP A 6 -0.12 5.77 -13.49
C ASP A 6 -0.02 4.32 -14.01
N GLN A 7 0.55 4.15 -15.20
CA GLN A 7 1.24 2.89 -15.46
C GLN A 7 2.67 3.04 -14.92
N PRO A 8 3.07 2.28 -13.87
CA PRO A 8 4.48 2.16 -13.56
C PRO A 8 5.13 1.57 -14.82
N LYS A 9 6.01 2.35 -15.44
CA LYS A 9 6.86 1.87 -16.53
C LYS A 9 7.47 0.55 -16.05
N GLN A 10 7.36 -0.50 -16.87
CA GLN A 10 8.10 -1.74 -16.65
C GLN A 10 9.55 -1.36 -16.29
N GLY A 11 9.97 -1.66 -15.06
CA GLY A 11 11.31 -1.31 -14.55
C GLY A 11 11.42 -0.13 -13.57
N TYR A 12 10.38 0.24 -12.81
CA TYR A 12 10.59 1.12 -11.66
C TYR A 12 11.35 0.37 -10.55
N THR A 13 12.67 0.57 -10.49
CA THR A 13 13.60 0.02 -9.49
C THR A 13 13.89 1.04 -8.38
N GLY A 14 12.87 1.79 -7.95
CA GLY A 14 13.02 2.86 -6.96
C GLY A 14 11.97 2.73 -5.85
N ILE A 15 12.42 2.90 -4.62
CA ILE A 15 11.59 2.93 -3.41
C ILE A 15 10.48 3.98 -3.59
N ARG A 16 9.20 3.60 -3.50
CA ARG A 16 8.10 4.59 -3.54
C ARG A 16 8.00 5.33 -2.22
N THR A 17 7.60 6.59 -2.29
CA THR A 17 7.30 7.39 -1.10
C THR A 17 6.00 6.91 -0.43
N LEU A 18 5.83 7.24 0.86
CA LEU A 18 4.60 6.91 1.59
C LEU A 18 3.38 7.59 0.97
N GLU A 19 3.51 8.81 0.46
CA GLU A 19 2.42 9.50 -0.25
C GLU A 19 2.00 8.74 -1.51
N THR A 20 2.96 8.25 -2.30
CA THR A 20 2.67 7.44 -3.49
C THR A 20 1.98 6.13 -3.14
N ILE A 21 2.46 5.42 -2.11
CA ILE A 21 1.85 4.16 -1.67
C ILE A 21 0.41 4.41 -1.17
N ALA A 22 0.19 5.50 -0.43
CA ALA A 22 -1.14 5.89 0.05
C ALA A 22 -2.10 6.22 -1.12
N SER A 23 -1.63 6.96 -2.14
CA SER A 23 -2.44 7.25 -3.33
C SER A 23 -2.85 5.97 -4.06
N VAL A 24 -1.91 5.05 -4.31
CA VAL A 24 -2.22 3.78 -4.98
C VAL A 24 -3.21 2.95 -4.15
N PHE A 25 -3.08 2.96 -2.83
CA PHE A 25 -4.04 2.30 -1.96
C PHE A 25 -5.46 2.87 -2.14
N GLU A 26 -5.61 4.20 -2.17
CA GLU A 26 -6.90 4.87 -2.37
C GLU A 26 -7.51 4.55 -3.74
N ASP A 27 -6.69 4.50 -4.79
CA ASP A 27 -7.14 4.12 -6.14
C ASP A 27 -7.66 2.67 -6.20
N ILE A 28 -6.99 1.74 -5.52
CA ILE A 28 -7.46 0.34 -5.42
C ILE A 28 -8.80 0.29 -4.67
N GLN A 29 -8.95 1.06 -3.59
CA GLN A 29 -10.20 1.10 -2.84
C GLN A 29 -11.36 1.62 -3.70
N ALA A 30 -11.11 2.72 -4.42
CA ALA A 30 -12.10 3.40 -5.27
C ALA A 30 -12.44 2.61 -6.55
N SER A 31 -11.61 1.65 -6.97
CA SER A 31 -11.87 0.86 -8.17
C SER A 31 -13.13 0.00 -8.05
N GLY A 32 -14.18 0.33 -8.81
CA GLY A 32 -15.43 -0.45 -8.86
C GLY A 32 -15.32 -1.73 -9.69
N ASP A 33 -14.41 -1.76 -10.67
CA ASP A 33 -14.26 -2.87 -11.61
C ASP A 33 -13.30 -3.96 -11.10
N MET A 34 -12.49 -3.67 -10.08
CA MET A 34 -11.54 -4.61 -9.51
C MET A 34 -12.23 -5.55 -8.50
N GLY A 35 -12.14 -6.86 -8.74
CA GLY A 35 -12.68 -7.87 -7.84
C GLY A 35 -11.96 -7.91 -6.48
N GLN A 36 -12.65 -8.34 -5.42
CA GLN A 36 -12.10 -8.35 -4.05
C GLN A 36 -10.80 -9.17 -3.92
N GLY A 37 -10.71 -10.31 -4.62
CA GLY A 37 -9.49 -11.13 -4.62
C GLY A 37 -8.28 -10.40 -5.22
N GLU A 38 -8.48 -9.66 -6.30
CA GLU A 38 -7.44 -8.84 -6.92
C GLU A 38 -7.04 -7.67 -6.01
N LYS A 39 -8.01 -6.97 -5.41
CA LYS A 39 -7.73 -5.92 -4.41
C LYS A 39 -6.85 -6.45 -3.28
N ASN A 40 -7.18 -7.64 -2.74
CA ASN A 40 -6.39 -8.26 -1.68
C ASN A 40 -4.95 -8.57 -2.09
N LEU A 41 -4.71 -9.00 -3.34
CA LEU A 41 -3.36 -9.21 -3.86
C LEU A 41 -2.60 -7.89 -4.00
N ARG A 42 -3.26 -6.82 -4.46
CA ARG A 42 -2.65 -5.50 -4.58
C ARG A 42 -2.33 -4.89 -3.21
N TYR A 43 -3.20 -5.07 -2.22
CA TYR A 43 -2.93 -4.68 -0.84
C TYR A 43 -1.72 -5.42 -0.27
N LEU A 44 -1.58 -6.72 -0.53
CA LEU A 44 -0.39 -7.48 -0.14
C LEU A 44 0.89 -6.93 -0.77
N GLN A 45 0.85 -6.54 -2.05
CA GLN A 45 2.00 -5.92 -2.72
C GLN A 45 2.42 -4.61 -2.03
N LEU A 46 1.46 -3.75 -1.66
CA LEU A 46 1.75 -2.52 -0.94
C LEU A 46 2.29 -2.77 0.47
N MET A 47 1.76 -3.78 1.17
CA MET A 47 2.25 -4.16 2.50
C MET A 47 3.70 -4.65 2.45
N ASN A 48 4.03 -5.52 1.48
CA ASN A 48 5.39 -6.02 1.31
C ASN A 48 6.38 -4.89 1.01
N GLU A 49 5.97 -3.91 0.20
CA GLU A 49 6.83 -2.76 -0.09
C GLU A 49 7.04 -1.86 1.14
N LEU A 50 5.99 -1.62 1.94
CA LEU A 50 6.13 -0.90 3.20
C LEU A 50 7.02 -1.65 4.21
N GLU A 51 7.00 -2.97 4.20
CA GLU A 51 7.89 -3.80 5.01
C GLU A 51 9.34 -3.70 4.55
N GLU A 52 9.60 -3.92 3.26
CA GLU A 52 10.95 -3.97 2.67
C GLU A 52 11.64 -2.59 2.68
N ASP A 53 10.92 -1.55 2.23
CA ASP A 53 11.53 -0.24 1.98
C ASP A 53 11.42 0.73 3.16
N HIS A 54 10.42 0.53 4.03
CA HIS A 54 10.10 1.47 5.12
C HIS A 54 10.10 0.84 6.51
N GLY A 55 10.39 -0.47 6.64
CA GLY A 55 10.43 -1.17 7.92
C GLY A 55 9.09 -1.18 8.66
N ALA A 56 7.97 -1.15 7.94
CA ALA A 56 6.64 -0.92 8.52
C ALA A 56 6.05 -2.15 9.25
N MET A 57 6.56 -3.35 8.99
CA MET A 57 6.16 -4.58 9.67
C MET A 57 6.99 -4.75 10.94
N ILE A 58 6.40 -4.37 12.08
CA ILE A 58 7.04 -4.48 13.40
C ILE A 58 6.30 -5.53 14.22
N VAL A 59 7.02 -6.58 14.62
CA VAL A 59 6.52 -7.59 15.54
C VAL A 59 6.47 -7.00 16.96
N ASN A 60 5.30 -7.05 17.60
CA ASN A 60 5.04 -6.46 18.92
C ASN A 60 5.34 -4.95 19.00
N PRO A 61 4.63 -4.11 18.23
CA PRO A 61 4.92 -2.69 18.16
C PRO A 61 4.62 -1.98 19.49
N THR A 62 5.49 -1.03 19.86
CA THR A 62 5.23 -0.09 20.95
C THR A 62 4.22 0.97 20.53
N LYS A 63 3.73 1.77 21.49
CA LYS A 63 2.86 2.93 21.17
C LYS A 63 3.55 3.94 20.25
N THR A 64 4.87 4.10 20.37
CA THR A 64 5.65 5.00 19.52
C THR A 64 5.70 4.47 18.08
N ASP A 65 5.95 3.17 17.93
CA ASP A 65 6.01 2.52 16.61
C ASP A 65 4.68 2.64 15.86
N LEU A 66 3.55 2.51 16.58
CA LEU A 66 2.22 2.68 16.00
C LEU A 66 1.95 4.08 15.44
N ASN A 67 2.70 5.09 15.88
CA ASN A 67 2.58 6.46 15.39
C ASN A 67 3.52 6.75 14.20
N LEU A 68 4.41 5.81 13.82
CA LEU A 68 5.23 5.97 12.64
C LEU A 68 4.33 5.94 11.39
N PRO A 69 4.46 6.93 10.47
CA PRO A 69 3.59 7.03 9.31
C PRO A 69 3.52 5.76 8.46
N ALA A 70 4.65 5.11 8.22
CA ALA A 70 4.74 3.87 7.46
C ALA A 70 3.98 2.70 8.13
N VAL A 71 4.12 2.57 9.45
CA VAL A 71 3.44 1.53 10.25
C VAL A 71 1.93 1.78 10.27
N ALA A 72 1.50 3.04 10.42
CA ALA A 72 0.09 3.40 10.37
C ALA A 72 -0.53 3.07 9.00
N LEU A 73 0.17 3.39 7.91
CA LEU A 73 -0.28 3.07 6.56
C LEU A 73 -0.34 1.56 6.31
N TYR A 74 0.70 0.81 6.71
CA TYR A 74 0.72 -0.66 6.62
C TYR A 74 -0.48 -1.29 7.31
N ARG A 75 -0.82 -0.82 8.52
CA ARG A 75 -1.97 -1.31 9.29
C ARG A 75 -3.30 -0.95 8.62
N LYS A 76 -3.44 0.26 8.09
CA LYS A 76 -4.63 0.68 7.33
C LYS A 76 -4.87 -0.24 6.13
N ILE A 77 -3.82 -0.54 5.36
CA ILE A 77 -3.89 -1.44 4.21
C ILE A 77 -4.23 -2.87 4.67
N SER A 78 -3.58 -3.37 5.73
CA SER A 78 -3.86 -4.69 6.29
C SER A 78 -5.33 -4.85 6.72
N GLN A 79 -5.94 -3.81 7.29
CA GLN A 79 -7.34 -3.82 7.73
C GLN A 79 -8.34 -3.78 6.58
N ALA A 80 -7.96 -3.21 5.43
CA ALA A 80 -8.81 -3.15 4.24
C ALA A 80 -8.94 -4.50 3.51
N ARG A 81 -8.12 -5.49 3.89
CA ARG A 81 -8.19 -6.86 3.36
C ARG A 81 -9.39 -7.57 3.97
N VAL A 82 -10.36 -7.92 3.13
CA VAL A 82 -11.52 -8.75 3.49
C VAL A 82 -11.29 -10.14 2.90
N PHE A 83 -11.17 -11.16 3.75
CA PHE A 83 -10.98 -12.56 3.35
C PHE A 83 -12.30 -13.31 3.35
#